data_AF-A0A520DX98-F1
#
_entry.id   AF-A0A520DX98-F1
#
_cell.length_a   1.000
_cell.length_b   1.000
_cell.length_c   1.000
_cell.angle_alpha   90.00
_cell.angle_beta   90.00
_cell.angle_gamma   90.00
#
_symmetry.space_group_name_H-M   'P 1'
#
loop_
_entity.id
_entity.type
_entity.pdbx_description
1 polymer ?
#
loop_
_entity_poly.entity_id
_entity_poly.type
_entity_poly.pdbx_seq_one_letter_code
_entity_poly.pdbx_strand_id
1 'polypeptide(L)' 'MEFPHELKELFPNEIIEVRGNAEDLTVILTGETSVKNFAEVLKKRFKDLNDTYTLYLRNENQEGFLEVILE' A
#
# COMPACT_ATOMS: atom_id res chain seq x y z
N MET A 1 8.28 -8.20 12.61
CA MET A 1 7.29 -8.32 11.52
C MET A 1 7.79 -7.50 10.36
N GLU A 2 7.90 -8.10 9.18
CA GLU A 2 8.27 -7.38 7.95
C GLU A 2 6.99 -7.01 7.21
N PHE A 3 6.28 -6.00 7.72
CA PHE A 3 5.08 -5.41 7.10
C PHE A 3 5.16 -5.22 5.56
N PRO A 4 6.30 -4.82 4.95
CA PRO A 4 6.43 -4.78 3.48
C PRO A 4 6.31 -6.13 2.76
N HIS A 5 6.82 -7.22 3.35
CA HIS A 5 6.69 -8.56 2.75
C HIS A 5 5.23 -9.03 2.81
N GLU A 6 4.57 -8.79 3.95
CA GLU A 6 3.17 -9.17 4.16
C GLU A 6 2.23 -8.48 3.17
N LEU A 7 2.46 -7.20 2.85
CA LEU A 7 1.64 -6.48 1.87
C LEU A 7 1.62 -7.16 0.49
N LYS A 8 2.79 -7.53 -0.03
CA LYS A 8 2.87 -8.19 -1.34
C LYS A 8 2.25 -9.59 -1.32
N GLU A 9 2.38 -10.32 -0.22
CA GLU A 9 1.74 -11.63 -0.06
C GLU A 9 0.22 -11.55 0.08
N LEU A 10 -0.29 -10.47 0.71
CA LEU A 10 -1.74 -10.25 0.89
C LEU A 10 -2.43 -9.80 -0.39
N PHE A 11 -1.72 -9.09 -1.28
CA PHE A 11 -2.28 -8.51 -2.50
C PHE A 11 -1.39 -8.80 -3.73
N PRO A 12 -1.13 -10.08 -4.06
CA PRO A 12 -0.16 -10.44 -5.10
C PRO A 12 -0.63 -10.11 -6.52
N ASN A 13 -1.94 -9.90 -6.74
CA ASN A 13 -2.47 -9.54 -8.07
C ASN A 13 -2.60 -8.01 -8.25
N GLU A 14 -2.70 -7.27 -7.15
CA GLU A 14 -2.85 -5.82 -7.15
C GLU A 14 -1.51 -5.11 -6.99
N ILE A 15 -0.52 -5.72 -6.32
CA ILE A 15 0.78 -5.13 -6.05
C ILE A 15 1.85 -5.72 -6.96
N ILE A 16 2.49 -4.86 -7.74
CA ILE A 16 3.68 -5.19 -8.53
C ILE A 16 4.91 -5.20 -7.61
N GLU A 17 5.03 -4.15 -6.81
CA GLU A 17 6.23 -3.87 -6.06
C GLU A 17 5.94 -3.12 -4.75
N VAL A 18 6.68 -3.49 -3.70
CA VAL A 18 6.74 -2.75 -2.43
C VAL A 18 8.19 -2.39 -2.20
N ARG A 19 8.47 -1.10 -1.96
CA ARG A 19 9.80 -0.58 -1.60
C ARG A 19 9.67 0.37 -0.43
N GLY A 20 10.69 0.46 0.41
CA GLY A 20 10.70 1.40 1.53
C GLY A 20 11.18 0.75 2.81
N ASN A 21 10.95 1.44 3.92
CA ASN A 21 11.32 1.00 5.26
C ASN A 21 10.07 0.73 6.11
N ALA A 22 10.25 0.33 7.37
CA ALA A 22 9.14 -0.05 8.24
C ALA A 22 8.08 1.05 8.42
N GLU A 23 8.44 2.34 8.36
CA GLU A 23 7.50 3.45 8.62
C GLU A 23 6.98 4.11 7.33
N ASP A 24 7.69 3.92 6.21
CA ASP A 24 7.49 4.66 4.97
C ASP A 24 7.62 3.73 3.77
N LEU A 25 6.48 3.40 3.17
CA LEU A 25 6.34 2.34 2.18
C LEU A 25 5.76 2.85 0.88
N THR A 26 6.49 2.68 -0.21
CA THR A 26 5.98 2.88 -1.56
C THR A 26 5.43 1.58 -2.11
N VAL A 27 4.17 1.59 -2.53
CA VAL A 27 3.49 0.45 -3.15
C VAL A 27 3.11 0.81 -4.58
N ILE A 28 3.65 0.04 -5.51
CA ILE A 28 3.32 0.14 -6.93
C ILE A 28 2.24 -0.90 -7.24
N LEU A 29 1.08 -0.39 -7.63
CA LEU A 29 -0.11 -1.16 -7.97
C LEU A 29 -0.17 -1.42 -9.47
N THR A 30 -0.79 -2.54 -9.83
CA THR A 30 -1.09 -2.89 -11.22
C THR A 30 -1.99 -1.86 -11.88
N GLY A 31 -1.85 -1.75 -13.20
CA GLY A 31 -2.58 -0.80 -14.03
C GLY A 31 -4.10 -0.88 -13.90
N GLU A 32 -4.60 -2.08 -13.60
CA GLU A 32 -6.02 -2.39 -13.42
C GLU A 32 -6.53 -2.00 -12.02
N THR A 33 -5.62 -1.76 -11.06
CA THR A 33 -5.96 -1.47 -9.66
C THR A 33 -6.18 0.02 -9.44
N SER A 34 -7.37 0.39 -8.99
CA SER A 34 -7.66 1.77 -8.59
C SER A 34 -6.99 2.13 -7.26
N VAL A 35 -6.08 3.10 -7.28
CA VAL A 35 -5.32 3.56 -6.10
C VAL A 35 -6.25 3.97 -4.96
N LYS A 36 -7.33 4.71 -5.27
CA LYS A 36 -8.29 5.18 -4.26
C LYS A 36 -9.03 4.01 -3.61
N ASN A 37 -9.48 3.05 -4.42
CA ASN A 37 -10.21 1.90 -3.91
C ASN A 37 -9.29 1.01 -3.06
N PHE A 38 -8.05 0.83 -3.49
CA PHE A 38 -7.03 0.08 -2.76
C PHE A 38 -6.70 0.75 -1.42
N ALA A 39 -6.58 2.08 -1.38
CA ALA A 39 -6.40 2.83 -0.14
C ALA A 39 -7.51 2.58 0.88
N GLU A 40 -8.78 2.55 0.45
CA GLU A 40 -9.89 2.23 1.35
C GLU A 40 -9.84 0.78 1.85
N VAL A 41 -9.43 -0.17 1.01
CA VAL A 41 -9.24 -1.57 1.41
C VAL A 41 -8.15 -1.68 2.48
N LEU A 42 -7.01 -1.02 2.27
CA LEU A 42 -5.92 -0.99 3.24
C LEU A 42 -6.39 -0.39 4.57
N LYS A 43 -6.98 0.80 4.55
CA LYS A 43 -7.51 1.46 5.75
C LYS A 43 -8.50 0.57 6.51
N LYS A 44 -9.40 -0.13 5.81
CA LYS A 44 -10.38 -1.02 6.48
C LYS A 44 -9.72 -2.25 7.09
N ARG A 45 -8.71 -2.81 6.42
CA ARG A 45 -8.05 -4.05 6.86
C ARG A 45 -7.07 -3.81 8.00
N PHE A 46 -6.45 -2.63 8.02
CA PHE A 46 -5.37 -2.25 8.93
C PHE A 46 -5.77 -1.11 9.88
N LYS A 47 -7.06 -0.99 10.21
CA LYS A 47 -7.62 0.05 11.09
C LYS A 47 -7.30 -0.10 12.59
N ASP A 48 -6.59 -1.16 12.97
CA ASP A 48 -6.32 -1.55 14.35
C ASP A 48 -4.81 -1.84 14.49
N LEU A 49 -3.97 -1.07 13.78
CA LEU A 49 -2.52 -1.23 13.89
C LEU A 49 -2.04 -0.56 15.18
N ASN A 50 -1.08 -1.19 15.86
CA ASN A 50 -0.46 -0.56 17.04
C ASN A 50 0.50 0.56 16.67
N ASP A 51 0.98 0.58 15.42
CA ASP A 51 1.97 1.51 14.89
C ASP A 51 1.39 2.22 13.67
N THR A 52 1.80 3.47 13.46
CA THR A 52 1.39 4.26 12.30
C THR A 52 2.30 3.96 11.12
N TYR A 53 1.71 3.70 9.95
CA TYR A 53 2.44 3.43 8.71
C TYR A 53 2.03 4.41 7.62
N THR A 54 3.00 5.04 6.98
CA THR A 54 2.77 5.89 5.81
C THR A 54 3.00 5.10 4.55
N LEU A 55 1.98 5.02 3.69
CA LEU A 55 2.02 4.33 2.41
C LEU A 55 1.84 5.31 1.25
N TYR A 56 2.78 5.29 0.32
CA TYR A 56 2.71 5.98 -0.96
C TYR A 56 2.25 5.01 -2.03
N LEU A 57 0.96 5.06 -2.36
CA LEU A 57 0.38 4.21 -3.37
C LEU A 57 0.48 4.88 -4.75
N ARG A 58 0.91 4.13 -5.76
CA ARG A 58 0.90 4.59 -7.15
C ARG A 58 0.45 3.46 -8.06
N ASN A 59 -0.41 3.78 -9.02
CA ASN A 59 -0.72 2.87 -10.13
C ASN A 59 0.33 3.06 -11.23
N GLU A 60 0.81 1.97 -11.84
CA GLU A 60 1.85 2.01 -12.88
C GLU A 60 1.51 2.95 -14.06
N ASN A 61 0.22 3.10 -14.38
CA ASN A 61 -0.30 3.93 -15.46
C ASN A 61 -0.59 5.38 -15.03
N GLN A 62 -0.46 5.71 -13.74
CA GLN A 62 -0.72 7.04 -13.22
C GLN A 62 0.56 7.74 -12.76
N GLU A 63 0.64 9.03 -13.05
CA GLU A 63 1.65 9.92 -12.51
C GLU A 63 1.17 10.47 -11.16
N GLY A 64 2.03 10.38 -10.15
CA GLY A 64 1.74 10.82 -8.78
C GLY A 64 1.52 9.68 -7.79
N PHE A 65 1.74 9.99 -6.53
CA PHE A 65 1.52 9.08 -5.40
C PHE A 65 0.33 9.58 -4.59
N LEU A 66 -0.50 8.64 -4.13
CA LEU A 66 -1.50 8.88 -3.11
C LEU A 66 -0.90 8.49 -1.76
N GLU A 67 -0.75 9.47 -0.87
CA GLU A 67 -0.36 9.21 0.51
C GLU A 67 -1.54 8.64 1.30
N VAL A 68 -1.28 7.55 2.03
CA VAL A 68 -2.24 6.81 2.83
C VAL A 68 -1.60 6.50 4.16
N ILE A 69 -2.14 7.06 5.23
CA ILE A 69 -1.74 6.75 6.60
C ILE A 69 -2.64 5.62 7.11
N LEU A 70 -2.02 4.58 7.67
CA LEU A 70 -2.67 3.50 8.40
C LEU A 70 -2.34 3.64 9.89
N GLU A 71 -3.38 3.57 10.72
CA GLU A 71 -3.37 3.58 12.18
C GLU A 71 -4.50 2.65 12.65
#